data_AF-A0A4P5YHJ6-F1
#
_entry.id   AF-A0A4P5YHJ6-F1
#
_cell.length_a   1.000
_cell.length_b   1.000
_cell.length_c   1.000
_cell.angle_alpha   90.00
_cell.angle_beta   90.00
_cell.angle_gamma   90.00
#
_symmetry.space_group_name_H-M   'P 1'
#
loop_
_entity.id
_entity.type
_entity.pdbx_description
1 polymer ?
#
loop_
_entity_poly.entity_id
_entity_poly.type
_entity_poly.pdbx_seq_one_letter_code
_entity_poly.pdbx_strand_id
1 'polypeptide(L)' 'MQGLLIVLLAFRALFLLAAAGLCIYGFLAAGEPGVPAYWRVAYGAGFALSLGMLWALWRSFQALRKG' A
#
# COMPACT_ATOMS: atom_id res chain seq x y z
N MET A 1 -12.21 19.43 13.40
CA MET A 1 -11.68 18.98 12.08
C MET A 1 -10.68 17.83 12.18
N GLN A 2 -9.90 17.68 13.27
CA GLN A 2 -8.94 16.59 13.44
C GLN A 2 -9.55 15.17 13.36
N GLY A 3 -10.76 14.95 13.90
CA GLY A 3 -11.42 13.64 13.82
C GLY A 3 -11.67 13.17 12.38
N LEU A 4 -12.10 14.07 11.49
CA LEU A 4 -12.30 13.77 10.06
C LEU A 4 -10.97 13.40 9.38
N LEU A 5 -9.88 14.13 9.68
CA LEU A 5 -8.56 13.84 9.13
C LEU A 5 -8.05 12.45 9.55
N ILE A 6 -8.28 12.05 10.80
CA ILE A 6 -7.91 10.72 11.30
C ILE A 6 -8.70 9.62 10.56
N VAL A 7 -10.00 9.83 10.34
CA VAL A 7 -10.84 8.88 9.57
C VAL A 7 -10.33 8.74 8.14
N LEU A 8 -10.01 9.86 7.47
CA LEU A 8 -9.47 9.84 6.11
C LEU A 8 -8.10 9.15 6.04
N LEU A 9 -7.23 9.34 7.04
CA LEU A 9 -5.95 8.65 7.14
C LEU A 9 -6.14 7.14 7.36
N ALA A 10 -7.05 6.74 8.25
CA ALA A 10 -7.35 5.33 8.50
C ALA A 10 -7.93 4.65 7.25
N PHE A 11 -8.84 5.32 6.55
CA PHE A 11 -9.39 4.85 5.28
C PHE A 11 -8.28 4.68 4.24
N ARG A 12 -7.42 5.69 4.08
CA ARG A 12 -6.28 5.61 3.15
C ARG A 12 -5.32 4.47 3.51
N ALA A 13 -5.07 4.22 4.80
CA ALA A 13 -4.25 3.10 5.24
C ALA A 13 -4.86 1.75 4.81
N LEU A 14 -6.17 1.58 5.01
CA LEU A 14 -6.90 0.38 4.60
C LEU A 14 -6.78 0.10 3.11
N PHE A 15 -6.95 1.12 2.26
CA PHE A 15 -6.81 0.96 0.80
C PHE A 15 -5.38 0.61 0.40
N LEU A 16 -4.37 1.21 1.03
CA LEU A 16 -2.97 0.89 0.75
C LEU A 16 -2.62 -0.54 1.19
N LEU A 17 -3.17 -1.02 2.32
CA LEU A 17 -3.01 -2.39 2.76
C LEU A 17 -3.71 -3.39 1.83
N ALA A 18 -4.92 -3.06 1.37
CA ALA A 18 -5.64 -3.88 0.39
C ALA A 18 -4.88 -3.95 -0.94
N ALA A 19 -4.36 -2.82 -1.44
CA ALA A 19 -3.53 -2.77 -2.64
C ALA A 19 -2.23 -3.58 -2.48
N ALA A 20 -1.58 -3.49 -1.31
CA ALA A 20 -0.41 -4.29 -1.00
C ALA A 20 -0.73 -5.80 -0.99
N GLY A 21 -1.86 -6.19 -0.40
CA GLY A 21 -2.36 -7.57 -0.45
C GLY A 21 -2.65 -8.06 -1.86
N LEU A 22 -3.27 -7.22 -2.70
CA LEU A 22 -3.52 -7.52 -4.10
C LEU A 22 -2.21 -7.70 -4.88
N CYS A 23 -1.19 -6.89 -4.58
CA CYS A 23 0.14 -7.03 -5.18
C CYS A 23 0.82 -8.35 -4.78
N ILE A 24 0.69 -8.78 -3.52
CA ILE A 24 1.20 -10.08 -3.07
C ILE A 24 0.47 -11.22 -3.80
N TYR A 25 -0.85 -11.15 -3.89
CA TYR A 25 -1.65 -12.14 -4.61
C TYR A 25 -1.25 -12.20 -6.10
N GLY A 26 -1.15 -11.04 -6.76
CA GLY A 26 -0.72 -10.94 -8.16
C GLY A 26 0.71 -11.45 -8.38
N PHE A 27 1.61 -11.24 -7.42
CA PHE A 27 2.97 -11.77 -7.48
C PHE A 27 3.01 -13.30 -7.42
N LEU A 28 2.15 -13.91 -6.58
CA LEU A 28 1.99 -15.35 -6.47
C LEU A 28 1.34 -15.94 -7.74
N ALA A 29 0.27 -15.31 -8.24
CA ALA A 29 -0.40 -15.71 -9.48
C ALA A 29 0.54 -15.60 -10.69
N ALA A 30 1.38 -14.56 -10.76
CA ALA A 30 2.39 -14.41 -11.80
C ALA A 30 3.55 -15.44 -11.71
N GLY A 31 3.51 -16.37 -10.75
CA GLY A 31 4.36 -17.55 -10.71
C GLY A 31 3.86 -18.71 -11.58
N GLU A 32 2.65 -18.63 -12.15
CA GLU A 32 2.10 -19.67 -13.01
C GLU A 32 2.85 -19.78 -14.35
N PRO A 33 3.04 -21.01 -14.87
CA PRO A 33 3.69 -21.23 -16.15
C PRO A 33 2.87 -20.58 -17.28
N GLY A 34 3.52 -19.72 -18.06
CA GLY A 34 2.89 -18.96 -19.15
C GLY A 34 2.67 -17.47 -18.85
N VAL A 35 2.84 -17.03 -17.60
CA VAL A 35 2.78 -15.60 -17.26
C VAL A 35 4.15 -14.94 -17.46
N PRO A 36 4.23 -13.81 -18.19
CA PRO A 36 5.48 -13.10 -18.38
C PRO A 36 6.13 -12.63 -17.07
N ALA A 37 7.43 -12.85 -16.92
CA ALA A 37 8.18 -12.52 -15.70
C ALA A 37 8.13 -11.04 -15.29
N TYR A 38 7.87 -10.11 -16.23
CA TYR A 38 7.75 -8.69 -15.93
C TYR A 38 6.56 -8.38 -15.01
N TRP A 39 5.51 -9.22 -14.99
CA TRP A 39 4.38 -9.06 -14.07
C TRP A 39 4.80 -9.23 -12.62
N ARG A 40 5.70 -10.18 -12.31
CA ARG A 40 6.25 -10.35 -10.96
C ARG A 40 7.01 -9.11 -10.52
N VAL A 41 7.79 -8.52 -11.41
CA VAL A 41 8.51 -7.27 -11.13
C VAL A 41 7.53 -6.11 -10.91
N ALA A 42 6.48 -5.99 -11.73
CA ALA A 42 5.46 -4.97 -11.58
C ALA A 42 4.70 -5.08 -10.24
N TYR A 43 4.27 -6.29 -9.86
CA TYR A 43 3.62 -6.53 -8.57
C TYR A 43 4.56 -6.29 -7.38
N GLY A 44 5.83 -6.67 -7.49
CA GLY A 44 6.85 -6.37 -6.49
C GLY A 44 7.08 -4.86 -6.31
N ALA A 45 7.17 -4.11 -7.43
CA ALA A 45 7.28 -2.65 -7.40
C ALA A 45 6.03 -1.98 -6.82
N GLY A 46 4.84 -2.45 -7.19
CA GLY A 46 3.56 -1.97 -6.65
C GLY A 46 3.45 -2.17 -5.13
N PHE A 47 3.91 -3.32 -4.64
CA PHE A 47 3.99 -3.60 -3.21
C PHE A 47 4.96 -2.65 -2.49
N ALA A 48 6.16 -2.45 -3.02
CA ALA A 48 7.15 -1.55 -2.44
C ALA A 48 6.65 -0.10 -2.38
N LEU A 49 5.98 0.38 -3.44
CA LEU A 49 5.35 1.70 -3.47
C LEU A 49 4.24 1.83 -2.42
N SER A 50 3.40 0.79 -2.27
CA SER A 50 2.32 0.77 -1.26
C SER A 50 2.89 0.87 0.16
N LEU A 51 3.99 0.18 0.46
CA LEU A 51 4.70 0.29 1.73
C LEU A 51 5.30 1.69 1.93
N GLY A 52 5.91 2.28 0.90
CA GLY A 52 6.44 3.64 0.97
C GLY A 52 5.35 4.68 1.26
N MET A 53 4.18 4.52 0.65
CA MET A 53 3.02 5.37 0.91
C MET A 53 2.45 5.18 2.33
N LEU A 54 2.42 3.96 2.85
CA LEU A 54 2.05 3.68 4.25
C LEU A 54 3.02 4.35 5.23
N TRP A 55 4.32 4.34 4.93
CA TRP A 55 5.31 5.03 5.74
C TRP A 55 5.12 6.55 5.74
N ALA A 56 4.84 7.14 4.57
CA ALA A 56 4.52 8.56 4.46
C ALA A 56 3.25 8.92 5.26
N LEU A 57 2.21 8.08 5.16
CA LEU A 57 0.96 8.22 5.90
C LEU A 57 1.18 8.22 7.41
N TRP A 58 2.03 7.31 7.90
CA TRP A 58 2.41 7.22 9.31
C TRP A 58 3.11 8.51 9.78
N ARG A 59 4.03 9.06 8.99
CA ARG A 59 4.68 10.34 9.30
C ARG A 59 3.67 11.49 9.37
N SER A 60 2.71 11.55 8.45
CA SER A 60 1.63 12.56 8.49
C SER A 60 0.76 12.42 9.74
N PHE A 61 0.43 11.19 10.15
CA PHE A 61 -0.32 10.96 11.38
C PHE A 61 0.45 11.40 12.63
N GLN A 62 1.76 11.12 12.70
CA GLN A 62 2.60 11.59 13.81
C GLN A 62 2.71 13.12 13.87
N ALA A 63 2.79 13.80 12.73
CA ALA A 63 2.79 15.27 12.69
C ALA A 63 1.48 15.84 13.24
N LEU A 64 0.34 15.27 12.87
CA LEU A 64 -0.98 15.65 13.38
C LEU A 64 -1.16 15.40 14.88
N ARG A 65 -0.47 14.40 15.44
CA ARG A 65 -0.50 14.09 16.87
C ARG A 65 0.33 15.04 17.74
N LYS A 66 1.25 15.80 17.14
CA LYS A 66 2.16 16.72 17.85
C LYS A 66 1.70 18.18 17.79
N GLY A 67 0.72 18.49 16.95
CA GLY A 67 0.14 19.83 16.78
C GLY A 67 -1.20 20.01 17.47
#